data_AF-A0A7W3U0T1-F1
#
_entry.id   AF-A0A7W3U0T1-F1
#
_cell.length_a   1.000
_cell.length_b   1.000
_cell.length_c   1.000
_cell.angle_alpha   90.00
_cell.angle_beta   90.00
_cell.angle_gamma   90.00
#
_symmetry.space_group_name_H-M   'P 1'
#
loop_
_entity.id
_entity.type
_entity.pdbx_description
1 polymer ?
#
loop_
_entity_poly.entity_id
_entity_poly.type
_entity_poly.pdbx_seq_one_letter_code
_entity_poly.pdbx_strand_id
1 'polypeptide(L)' 'MTEYFSYQEAMKYMGFKSPVTLRKYINDGLPTIQVGESKRISKSDIDKFMADHRVVATQDK' A
#
# COMPACT_ATOMS: atom_id res chain seq x y z
N MET A 1 -0.13 17.95 -5.56
CA MET A 1 -0.26 16.49 -5.68
C MET A 1 0.33 15.90 -4.42
N THR A 2 -0.46 15.19 -3.61
CA THR A 2 0.04 14.52 -2.41
C THR A 2 0.78 13.25 -2.83
N GLU A 3 2.09 13.36 -3.00
CA GLU A 3 2.94 12.25 -3.46
C GLU A 3 3.12 11.17 -2.38
N TYR A 4 2.91 11.52 -1.11
CA TYR A 4 3.21 10.68 0.05
C TYR A 4 2.01 10.60 1.00
N PHE A 5 1.56 9.37 1.25
CA PHE A 5 0.51 9.03 2.19
C PHE A 5 1.09 8.59 3.53
N SER A 6 0.46 9.02 4.62
CA SER A 6 0.62 8.38 5.93
C SER A 6 -0.05 7.00 5.95
N TYR A 7 0.20 6.21 6.99
CA TYR A 7 -0.46 4.90 7.14
C TYR A 7 -1.99 4.97 7.12
N GLN A 8 -2.59 6.00 7.73
CA GLN A 8 -4.04 6.17 7.73
C GLN A 8 -4.58 6.50 6.33
N GLU A 9 -3.87 7.33 5.58
CA GLU A 9 -4.26 7.69 4.22
C GLU A 9 -4.07 6.53 3.26
N ALA A 10 -2.96 5.79 3.37
CA ALA A 10 -2.72 4.58 2.58
C ALA A 10 -3.81 3.53 2.83
N MET A 11 -4.18 3.31 4.09
CA MET A 11 -5.31 2.44 4.44
C MET A 11 -6.61 2.90 3.79
N LYS A 12 -6.94 4.18 3.91
CA LYS A 12 -8.16 4.74 3.32
C LYS A 12 -8.15 4.63 1.79
N TYR A 13 -7.01 4.85 1.16
CA TYR A 13 -6.82 4.75 -0.28
C TYR A 13 -6.96 3.31 -0.78
N MET A 14 -6.37 2.36 -0.08
CA MET A 14 -6.47 0.93 -0.39
C MET A 14 -7.81 0.29 0.05
N GLY A 15 -8.65 1.02 0.79
CA GLY A 15 -9.94 0.53 1.28
C GLY A 15 -9.85 -0.36 2.53
N PHE A 16 -8.71 -0.41 3.22
CA PHE A 16 -8.53 -1.18 4.44
C PHE A 16 -8.95 -0.39 5.68
N LYS A 17 -9.67 -1.06 6.61
CA LYS A 17 -10.03 -0.47 7.90
C LYS A 17 -9.05 -0.84 9.03
N SER A 18 -8.21 -1.86 8.82
CA SER A 18 -7.31 -2.37 9.86
C SER A 18 -5.84 -2.01 9.61
N PRO A 19 -5.16 -1.40 10.59
CA PRO A 19 -3.74 -1.09 10.50
C PRO A 19 -2.86 -2.35 10.54
N VAL A 20 -3.40 -3.46 11.06
CA VAL A 20 -2.72 -4.76 11.04
C VAL A 20 -2.56 -5.25 9.61
N THR A 21 -3.59 -5.09 8.78
CA THR A 21 -3.54 -5.48 7.36
C THR A 21 -2.50 -4.67 6.59
N LEU A 22 -2.43 -3.35 6.83
CA LEU A 22 -1.39 -2.51 6.21
C LEU A 22 0.02 -2.97 6.62
N ARG A 23 0.25 -3.23 7.92
CA ARG A 23 1.54 -3.74 8.42
C ARG A 23 1.93 -5.07 7.78
N LYS A 24 0.94 -5.95 7.56
CA LYS A 24 1.17 -7.21 6.86
C LYS A 24 1.69 -6.95 5.44
N TYR A 25 1.04 -6.07 4.68
CA TYR A 25 1.50 -5.72 3.34
C TYR A 25 2.86 -5.03 3.31
N ILE A 26 3.19 -4.22 4.31
CA ILE A 26 4.54 -3.64 4.48
C ILE A 26 5.58 -4.74 4.66
N ASN A 27 5.27 -5.78 5.43
CA ASN A 27 6.14 -6.94 5.56
C ASN A 27 6.17 -7.81 4.30
N ASP A 28 5.06 -7.89 3.56
CA ASP A 28 4.95 -8.64 2.31
C ASP A 28 5.61 -7.92 1.12
N GLY A 29 6.07 -6.68 1.29
CA GLY A 29 6.88 -5.96 0.29
C GLY A 29 6.42 -4.55 -0.06
N LEU A 30 5.41 -3.98 0.61
CA LEU A 30 4.99 -2.59 0.37
C LEU A 30 6.09 -1.61 0.86
N PRO A 31 6.67 -0.80 -0.04
CA PRO A 31 7.72 0.14 0.32
C PRO A 31 7.21 1.20 1.30
N THR A 32 7.98 1.45 2.37
CA THR A 32 7.73 2.57 3.28
C THR A 32 8.93 3.50 3.28
N ILE A 33 8.64 4.80 3.23
CA ILE A 33 9.60 5.88 3.25
C ILE A 33 9.63 6.43 4.68
N GLN A 34 10.77 6.31 5.35
CA GLN A 34 10.97 6.90 6.66
C GLN A 34 11.44 8.36 6.49
N VAL A 35 10.65 9.30 6.99
CA VAL A 35 10.95 10.74 7.00
C VAL A 35 11.08 11.18 8.46
N GLY A 36 12.31 11.17 8.97
CA GLY A 36 12.60 11.40 10.39
C GLY A 36 11.97 10.31 11.27
N GLU A 37 11.07 10.72 12.16
CA GLU A 37 10.29 9.81 13.04
C GLU A 37 8.97 9.34 12.40
N SER A 38 8.58 9.93 11.26
CA SER A 38 7.33 9.62 10.57
C SER A 38 7.54 8.64 9.43
N LYS A 39 6.60 7.72 9.23
CA LYS A 39 6.59 6.80 8.08
C LYS A 39 5.54 7.24 7.07
N ARG A 40 5.93 7.27 5.80
CA ARG A 40 5.07 7.58 4.65
C ARG A 40 5.19 6.51 3.58
N ILE A 41 4.24 6.48 2.66
CA ILE A 41 4.16 5.54 1.55
C ILE A 41 3.86 6.37 0.32
N SER A 42 4.63 6.22 -0.76
CA SER A 42 4.32 6.96 -1.98
C SER A 42 3.08 6.37 -2.67
N LYS A 43 2.29 7.21 -3.32
CA LYS A 43 1.15 6.72 -4.12
C LYS A 43 1.60 5.70 -5.18
N SER A 44 2.72 5.99 -5.84
CA SER A 44 3.28 5.13 -6.88
C SER A 44 3.69 3.75 -6.37
N ASP A 45 4.17 3.66 -5.13
CA ASP A 45 4.53 2.38 -4.52
C ASP A 45 3.30 1.55 -4.18
N ILE A 46 2.23 2.21 -3.71
CA ILE A 46 0.93 1.56 -3.52
C ILE A 46 0.39 1.02 -4.83
N ASP A 47 0.39 1.85 -5.88
CA ASP A 47 -0.16 1.47 -7.18
C ASP A 47 0.64 0.31 -7.80
N LYS A 48 1.98 0.31 -7.68
CA LYS A 48 2.83 -0.82 -8.09
C LYS A 48 2.53 -2.08 -7.28
N PHE A 49 2.46 -1.97 -5.95
CA PHE A 49 2.15 -3.10 -5.08
C PHE A 49 0.79 -3.72 -5.41
N MET A 50 -0.23 -2.89 -5.64
CA MET A 50 -1.57 -3.35 -6.05
C MET A 50 -1.55 -3.99 -7.44
N ALA A 51 -0.73 -3.49 -8.36
CA ALA A 51 -0.57 -4.07 -9.69
C ALA A 51 0.12 -5.45 -9.61
N ASP A 52 1.17 -5.58 -8.80
CA ASP A 52 1.89 -6.84 -8.60
C ASP A 52 1.03 -7.89 -7.88
N HIS A 53 0.20 -7.46 -6.93
CA HIS A 53 -0.75 -8.32 -6.21
C HIS A 53 -2.09 -8.49 -6.94
N ARG A 54 -2.22 -7.95 -8.15
CA ARG A 54 -3.42 -8.14 -8.97
C ARG A 54 -3.45 -9.58 -9.46
N VAL A 55 -4.17 -10.43 -8.74
CA VAL A 55 -4.57 -11.74 -9.25
C VAL A 55 -5.57 -11.48 -10.37
N VAL A 56 -5.10 -11.51 -11.62
CA VAL A 56 -5.99 -11.62 -12.76
C VAL A 56 -6.68 -12.95 -12.57
N ALA A 57 -7.97 -12.92 -12.23
CA ALA A 57 -8.82 -14.07 -12.38
C ALA A 57 -8.78 -14.42 -13.87
N THR A 58 -7.82 -15.26 -14.25
CA THR A 58 -7.93 -16.05 -15.46
C THR A 58 -9.23 -16.80 -15.26
N GLN A 59 -10.28 -16.30 -15.93
CA GLN A 59 -11.39 -17.14 -16.36
C GLN A 59 -10.72 -18.29 -17.11
N ASP A 60 -10.49 -19.37 -16.39
CA ASP A 60 -10.25 -20.68 -16.96
C ASP A 60 -11.43 -20.91 -17.92
N LYS A 61 -11.08 -20.96 -19.20
CA LYS A 61 -12.01 -21.02 -20.33
C LYS A 61 -12.19 -22.47 -20.74
#